data_AF-A0A953HH70-F1
#
_entry.id   AF-A0A953HH70-F1
#
_cell.length_a   1.000
_cell.length_b   1.000
_cell.length_c   1.000
_cell.angle_alpha   90.00
_cell.angle_beta   90.00
_cell.angle_gamma   90.00
#
_symmetry.space_group_name_H-M   'P 1'
#
loop_
_entity.id
_entity.type
_entity.pdbx_description
1 polymer ?
#
loop_
_entity_poly.entity_id
_entity_poly.type
_entity_poly.pdbx_seq_one_letter_code
_entity_poly.pdbx_strand_id
1 'polypeptide(L)'
;MFDGRVRTQLGAYYMTYEGFQVIVGDPTVPLFNSIVNVRGETVLKGIEGSAQMQFGPWSVDVGGSHLEFGTGPVSTPSILACRGFRAIPRPARRPATASTSKVTARAMRPRSPSNAGIQREFLMGGGATLTPRIDYSHIGEAWTSIFNNEALGDRLEARKHRPT
;
A
#
# COMPACT_ATOMS: atom_id res chain seq x y z
N MET A 1 -29.31 2.88 16.77
CA MET A 1 -29.81 2.08 15.62
C MET A 1 -29.71 0.60 15.98
N PHE A 2 -30.70 -0.20 15.61
CA PHE A 2 -30.73 -1.69 15.77
C PHE A 2 -30.37 -2.25 17.16
N ASP A 3 -30.74 -1.61 18.28
CA ASP A 3 -30.53 -2.18 19.63
C ASP A 3 -29.05 -2.52 19.94
N GLY A 4 -28.09 -1.82 19.32
CA GLY A 4 -26.65 -2.07 19.48
C GLY A 4 -26.12 -3.31 18.73
N ARG A 5 -26.99 -4.03 18.01
CA ARG A 5 -26.67 -5.26 17.29
C ARG A 5 -25.93 -5.03 15.97
N VAL A 6 -25.95 -3.80 15.47
CA VAL A 6 -25.23 -3.39 14.28
C VAL A 6 -24.34 -2.21 14.65
N ARG A 7 -23.05 -2.37 14.42
CA ARG A 7 -22.05 -1.32 14.56
C ARG A 7 -21.39 -1.10 13.21
N THR A 8 -21.46 0.12 12.71
CA THR A 8 -20.77 0.53 11.49
C THR A 8 -19.76 1.63 11.81
N GLN A 9 -18.66 1.62 11.08
CA GLN A 9 -17.69 2.71 11.10
C GLN A 9 -17.37 3.06 9.66
N LEU A 10 -17.41 4.34 9.33
CA LEU A 10 -17.05 4.86 8.03
C LEU A 10 -16.13 6.05 8.25
N GLY A 11 -14.98 6.02 7.60
CA GLY A 11 -13.97 7.08 7.64
C GLY A 11 -13.59 7.48 6.23
N ALA A 12 -13.34 8.76 6.03
CA ALA A 12 -12.70 9.28 4.83
C ALA A 12 -11.59 10.23 5.25
N TYR A 13 -10.51 10.25 4.48
CA TYR A 13 -9.37 11.10 4.76
C TYR A 13 -8.80 11.69 3.48
N TYR A 14 -8.23 12.88 3.62
CA TYR A 14 -7.48 13.59 2.60
C TYR A 14 -6.31 14.28 3.30
N MET A 15 -5.11 13.82 3.02
CA MET A 15 -3.88 14.31 3.63
C MET A 15 -2.94 14.79 2.55
N THR A 16 -2.48 16.03 2.68
CA THR A 16 -1.44 16.64 1.84
C THR A 16 -0.14 16.71 2.62
N TYR A 17 0.94 16.29 1.99
CA TYR A 17 2.29 16.36 2.53
C TYR A 17 3.17 17.22 1.61
N GLU A 18 3.88 18.17 2.20
CA GLU A 18 4.94 18.92 1.54
C GLU A 18 6.30 18.33 1.93
N GLY A 19 7.21 18.22 0.96
CA GLY A 19 8.55 17.69 1.22
C GLY A 19 8.58 16.22 1.63
N PHE A 20 7.62 15.42 1.14
CA PHE A 20 7.54 13.99 1.43
C PHE A 20 8.87 13.30 1.10
N GLN A 21 9.47 12.63 2.08
CA GLN A 21 10.78 11.98 1.92
C GLN A 21 10.61 10.56 1.39
N VAL A 22 11.35 10.25 0.34
CA VAL A 22 11.48 8.88 -0.16
C VAL A 22 12.94 8.46 -0.15
N ILE A 23 13.16 7.20 0.20
CA ILE A 23 14.46 6.56 0.10
C ILE A 23 14.56 5.95 -1.29
N VAL A 24 15.59 6.34 -2.02
CA VAL A 24 15.89 5.89 -3.37
C VAL A 24 17.20 5.11 -3.32
N GLY A 25 17.15 3.81 -3.58
CA GLY A 25 18.36 3.01 -3.76
C GLY A 25 18.93 3.20 -5.16
N ASP A 26 20.25 3.19 -5.30
CA ASP A 26 20.91 3.12 -6.60
C ASP A 26 20.72 1.70 -7.18
N PRO A 27 19.99 1.53 -8.29
CA PRO A 27 19.71 0.22 -8.86
C PRO A 27 20.96 -0.46 -9.46
N THR A 28 22.08 0.25 -9.59
CA THR A 28 23.35 -0.30 -10.09
C THR A 28 24.34 -0.64 -8.98
N VAL A 29 24.23 0.02 -7.83
CA VAL A 29 25.05 -0.26 -6.64
C VAL A 29 24.13 -0.29 -5.41
N PRO A 30 23.50 -1.43 -5.10
CA PRO A 30 22.40 -1.53 -4.11
C PRO A 30 22.82 -1.28 -2.65
N LEU A 31 24.09 -0.91 -2.42
CA LEU A 31 24.63 -0.50 -1.13
C LEU A 31 24.43 1.00 -0.85
N PHE A 32 24.10 1.81 -1.86
CA PHE A 32 23.92 3.25 -1.72
C PHE A 32 22.44 3.64 -1.78
N ASN A 33 21.98 4.31 -0.73
CA ASN A 33 20.64 4.88 -0.63
C ASN A 33 20.74 6.40 -0.48
N SER A 34 19.84 7.13 -1.14
CA SER A 34 19.69 8.58 -1.00
C SER A 34 18.29 8.91 -0.49
N ILE A 35 18.19 9.93 0.35
CA ILE A 35 16.90 10.48 0.81
C ILE A 35 16.60 11.70 -0.04
N VAL A 36 15.50 11.67 -0.78
CA VAL A 36 15.07 12.80 -1.61
C VAL A 36 13.67 13.25 -1.21
N ASN A 37 13.48 14.56 -1.16
CA ASN A 37 12.16 15.15 -0.99
C ASN A 37 11.44 15.14 -2.34
N VAL A 38 10.19 14.66 -2.37
CA VAL A 38 9.29 14.84 -3.51
C VAL A 38 9.07 16.33 -3.71
N ARG A 39 9.22 16.80 -4.95
CA ARG A 39 8.91 18.19 -5.30
C ARG A 39 7.41 18.33 -5.50
N GLY A 40 6.81 19.28 -4.77
CA GLY A 40 5.38 19.54 -4.80
C GLY A 40 4.61 18.71 -3.76
N GLU A 41 3.28 18.80 -3.83
CA GLU A 41 2.40 18.14 -2.88
C GLU A 41 2.30 16.63 -3.14
N THR A 42 2.27 15.87 -2.05
CA THR A 42 1.92 14.46 -2.03
C THR A 42 0.55 14.30 -1.39
N VAL A 43 -0.41 13.77 -2.12
CA VAL A 43 -1.79 13.58 -1.69
C VAL A 43 -2.04 12.11 -1.37
N LEU A 44 -2.44 11.84 -0.14
CA LEU A 44 -2.94 10.53 0.31
C LEU A 44 -4.41 10.70 0.67
N LYS A 45 -5.30 10.05 -0.07
CA LYS A 45 -6.74 10.10 0.20
C LYS A 45 -7.35 8.73 0.14
N GLY A 46 -8.43 8.52 0.88
CA GLY A 46 -9.09 7.24 0.90
C GLY A 46 -10.38 7.23 1.69
N ILE A 47 -11.08 6.11 1.58
CA ILE A 47 -12.27 5.80 2.34
C ILE A 47 -12.09 4.42 2.96
N GLU A 48 -12.54 4.26 4.20
CA GLU A 48 -12.52 2.99 4.91
C GLU A 48 -13.84 2.77 5.61
N GLY A 49 -14.28 1.52 5.61
CA GLY A 49 -15.56 1.15 6.16
C GLY A 49 -15.46 -0.21 6.84
N SER A 50 -16.19 -0.35 7.94
CA SER A 50 -16.42 -1.64 8.58
C SER A 50 -17.84 -1.72 9.11
N ALA A 51 -18.35 -2.94 9.17
CA ALA A 51 -19.62 -3.25 9.78
C ALA A 51 -19.51 -4.56 10.57
N GLN A 52 -20.09 -4.57 11.77
CA GLN A 52 -20.24 -5.74 12.62
C GLN A 52 -21.71 -5.88 12.96
N MET A 53 -22.23 -7.09 12.86
CA MET A 53 -23.65 -7.37 13.00
C MET A 53 -23.88 -8.64 13.81
N GLN A 54 -24.86 -8.61 14.70
CA GLN A 54 -25.28 -9.76 15.52
C GLN A 54 -26.78 -10.02 15.37
N PHE A 55 -27.15 -11.22 14.91
CA PHE A 55 -28.54 -11.62 14.68
C PHE A 55 -28.82 -13.02 15.22
N GLY A 56 -29.35 -13.08 16.44
CA GLY A 56 -29.58 -14.36 17.12
C GLY A 56 -28.25 -15.11 17.30
N PRO A 57 -28.12 -16.36 16.82
CA PRO A 57 -26.88 -17.11 16.92
C PRO A 57 -25.81 -16.66 15.93
N TRP A 58 -26.11 -15.76 14.99
CA TRP A 58 -25.18 -15.35 13.94
C TRP A 58 -24.42 -14.08 14.30
N SER A 59 -23.12 -14.06 13.99
CA SER A 59 -22.31 -12.85 13.99
C SER A 59 -21.58 -12.72 12.65
N VAL A 60 -21.63 -11.52 12.07
CA VAL A 60 -21.03 -11.19 10.79
C VAL A 60 -20.17 -9.95 10.95
N ASP A 61 -18.97 -9.98 10.38
CA ASP A 61 -18.08 -8.83 10.30
C ASP A 61 -17.59 -8.64 8.87
N VAL A 62 -17.54 -7.40 8.42
CA VAL A 62 -17.01 -7.02 7.11
C VAL A 62 -16.21 -5.73 7.25
N GLY A 63 -15.15 -5.61 6.48
CA GLY A 63 -14.30 -4.44 6.46
C GLY A 63 -13.59 -4.26 5.13
N GLY A 64 -13.25 -3.02 4.81
CA GLY A 64 -12.48 -2.71 3.63
C GLY A 64 -12.05 -1.27 3.60
N SER A 65 -11.06 -0.98 2.77
CA SER A 65 -10.63 0.38 2.47
C SER A 65 -10.37 0.54 0.98
N HIS A 66 -10.48 1.76 0.48
CA HIS A 66 -10.01 2.15 -0.84
C HIS A 66 -9.06 3.34 -0.68
N LEU A 67 -7.83 3.17 -1.18
CA LEU A 67 -6.77 4.18 -1.08
C LEU A 67 -6.37 4.67 -2.46
N GLU A 68 -6.23 5.99 -2.58
CA GLU A 68 -5.56 6.64 -3.70
C GLU A 68 -4.37 7.47 -3.20
N PHE A 69 -3.25 7.31 -3.89
CA PHE A 69 -2.02 8.03 -3.60
C PHE A 69 -1.52 8.71 -4.87
N GLY A 70 -1.29 10.01 -4.79
CA GLY A 70 -0.74 10.82 -5.86
C GLY A 70 0.47 11.60 -5.36
N THR A 71 1.54 11.61 -6.14
CA THR A 71 2.73 12.42 -5.87
C THR A 71 3.06 13.30 -7.07
N GLY A 72 3.65 14.47 -6.81
CA GLY A 72 4.44 15.18 -7.80
C GLY A 72 5.66 14.37 -8.28
N PRO A 73 6.32 14.78 -9.37
CA PRO A 73 7.47 14.05 -9.90
C PRO A 73 8.64 14.03 -8.91
N VAL A 74 9.12 12.82 -8.58
CA VAL A 74 10.32 12.58 -7.80
C VAL A 74 11.53 12.62 -8.73
N SER A 75 12.52 13.47 -8.45
CA SER A 75 13.79 13.46 -9.17
C SER A 75 14.72 12.41 -8.56
N THR A 76 14.98 11.34 -9.30
CA THR A 76 15.93 10.30 -8.93
C THR A 76 17.21 10.44 -9.76
N PRO A 77 18.40 10.10 -9.23
CA PRO A 77 19.59 9.96 -10.08
C PRO A 77 19.28 8.92 -11.17
N SER A 78 19.44 9.30 -12.43
CA SER A 78 19.16 8.39 -13.55
C SER A 78 20.16 7.25 -13.58
N ILE A 79 19.70 6.07 -14.01
CA ILE A 79 20.57 4.91 -14.27
C ILE A 79 21.68 5.21 -15.30
N LEU A 80 21.49 6.23 -16.16
CA LEU A 80 22.50 6.71 -17.09
C LEU A 80 23.60 7.55 -16.42
N ALA A 81 23.33 8.17 -15.27
CA ALA A 81 24.36 8.87 -14.49
C ALA A 81 25.33 7.87 -13.82
N CYS A 82 24.86 6.66 -13.49
CA CYS A 82 25.68 5.63 -12.83
C CYS A 82 26.43 4.70 -13.79
N ARG A 83 26.08 4.66 -15.10
CA ARG A 83 26.90 4.01 -16.14
C ARG A 83 28.24 4.73 -16.43
N GLY A 84 28.55 5.78 -15.66
CA GLY A 84 29.75 6.60 -15.78
C GLY A 84 30.83 6.35 -14.72
N PHE A 85 30.73 5.33 -13.85
CA PHE A 85 31.87 4.93 -13.00
C PHE A 85 32.90 4.05 -13.74
N ARG A 86 33.09 4.30 -15.04
CA ARG A 86 34.42 4.25 -15.63
C ARG A 86 34.80 5.71 -15.83
N ALA A 87 35.68 6.20 -14.96
CA ALA A 87 36.34 7.48 -15.13
C ALA A 87 37.06 7.51 -16.49
N ILE A 88 36.35 7.96 -17.53
CA ILE A 88 36.98 8.49 -18.73
C ILE A 88 37.27 9.95 -18.36
N PRO A 89 38.53 10.39 -18.28
CA PRO A 89 38.84 11.77 -17.98
C PRO A 89 38.35 12.63 -19.15
N ARG A 90 37.16 13.22 -19.00
CA ARG A 90 36.66 14.22 -19.93
C ARG A 90 37.22 15.58 -19.49
N PRO A 91 37.84 16.37 -20.40
CA PRO A 91 38.43 17.63 -20.03
C PRO A 91 37.36 18.56 -19.46
N ALA A 92 37.72 19.21 -18.35
CA ALA A 92 36.87 20.01 -17.48
C ALA A 92 36.20 21.19 -18.20
N ARG A 93 35.07 20.95 -18.88
CA ARG A 93 34.15 22.01 -19.35
C ARG A 93 32.70 21.52 -19.36
N ARG A 94 32.17 21.21 -18.17
CA ARG A 94 30.76 21.36 -17.74
C ARG A 94 30.61 20.64 -16.41
N PRO A 95 29.84 21.17 -15.44
CA PRO A 95 29.45 20.39 -14.27
C PRO A 95 28.83 19.09 -14.77
N ALA A 96 29.24 17.94 -14.23
CA ALA A 96 28.56 16.68 -14.49
C ALA A 96 27.15 16.81 -13.91
N THR A 97 26.21 17.28 -14.73
CA THR A 97 24.80 17.29 -14.35
C THR A 97 24.43 15.83 -14.19
N ALA A 98 24.25 15.38 -12.95
CA ALA A 98 23.64 14.09 -12.67
C ALA A 98 22.31 14.10 -13.43
N SER A 99 22.24 13.32 -14.51
CA SER A 99 20.99 13.16 -15.26
C SER A 99 19.95 12.66 -14.27
N THR A 100 18.87 13.40 -14.06
CA THR A 100 17.80 12.99 -13.13
C THR A 100 16.63 12.42 -13.91
N SER A 101 16.17 11.23 -13.57
CA SER A 101 14.91 10.69 -14.07
C SER A 101 13.76 11.18 -13.19
N LYS A 102 12.61 11.51 -13.79
CA LYS A 102 11.39 11.83 -13.05
C LYS A 102 10.56 10.56 -12.91
N VAL A 103 10.16 10.22 -11.69
CA VAL A 103 9.30 9.08 -11.40
C VAL A 103 8.10 9.58 -10.61
N THR A 104 6.91 9.09 -10.96
CA THR A 104 5.71 9.31 -10.15
C THR A 104 5.59 8.14 -9.17
N ALA A 105 5.74 8.41 -7.89
CA ALA A 105 5.65 7.38 -6.86
C ALA A 105 4.18 6.98 -6.63
N ARG A 106 3.95 5.69 -6.38
CA ARG A 106 2.64 5.14 -5.98
C ARG A 106 2.73 4.58 -4.57
N ALA A 107 1.59 4.47 -3.90
CA ALA A 107 1.56 3.89 -2.56
C ALA A 107 1.99 2.41 -2.61
N MET A 108 2.91 2.06 -1.70
CA MET A 108 3.30 0.67 -1.43
C MET A 108 2.32 -0.02 -0.47
N ARG A 109 1.04 0.35 -0.56
CA ARG A 109 -0.07 -0.22 0.21
C ARG A 109 -1.11 -0.76 -0.76
N PRO A 110 -1.75 -1.91 -0.46
CA PRO A 110 -2.85 -2.42 -1.25
C PRO A 110 -3.93 -1.36 -1.49
N ARG A 111 -4.37 -1.23 -2.74
CA ARG A 111 -5.38 -0.22 -3.12
C ARG A 111 -6.73 -0.46 -2.46
N SER A 112 -7.14 -1.72 -2.40
CA SER A 112 -8.47 -2.11 -1.93
C SER A 112 -8.46 -3.39 -1.07
N PRO A 113 -7.82 -3.41 0.11
CA PRO A 113 -7.90 -4.57 0.98
C PRO A 113 -9.32 -4.68 1.57
N SER A 114 -9.81 -5.90 1.72
CA SER A 114 -11.12 -6.19 2.33
C SER A 114 -11.13 -7.53 3.06
N ASN A 115 -11.91 -7.63 4.12
CA ASN A 115 -12.12 -8.85 4.89
C ASN A 115 -13.61 -9.07 5.19
N ALA A 116 -14.00 -10.32 5.34
CA ALA A 116 -15.34 -10.72 5.74
C ALA A 116 -15.27 -11.99 6.59
N GLY A 117 -16.07 -12.04 7.65
CA GLY A 117 -16.18 -13.15 8.56
C GLY A 117 -17.63 -13.43 8.92
N ILE A 118 -17.96 -14.72 9.05
CA ILE A 118 -19.26 -15.17 9.54
C ILE A 118 -19.07 -16.30 10.53
N GLN A 119 -19.79 -16.23 11.64
CA GLN A 119 -19.82 -17.28 12.65
C GLN A 119 -21.24 -17.52 13.13
N ARG A 120 -21.47 -18.73 13.64
CA ARG A 120 -22.76 -19.11 14.21
C ARG A 120 -22.59 -19.89 15.50
N GLU A 121 -23.35 -19.54 16.52
CA GLU A 121 -23.43 -20.26 17.78
C GLU A 121 -24.37 -21.48 17.70
N PHE A 122 -23.90 -22.64 18.15
CA PHE A 122 -24.69 -23.86 18.32
C PHE A 122 -24.64 -24.31 19.78
N LEU A 123 -25.80 -24.38 20.42
CA LEU A 123 -25.93 -24.95 21.76
C LEU A 123 -25.82 -26.47 21.68
N MET A 124 -24.94 -27.05 22.49
CA MET A 124 -24.74 -28.49 22.64
C MET A 124 -25.32 -28.97 23.96
N GLY A 125 -25.49 -30.29 24.09
CA GLY A 125 -25.91 -30.90 25.36
C GLY A 125 -24.97 -30.54 26.51
N GLY A 126 -25.51 -30.40 27.72
CA GLY A 126 -24.72 -30.09 28.92
C GLY A 126 -24.30 -28.62 29.06
N GLY A 127 -24.89 -27.69 28.30
CA GLY A 127 -24.61 -26.26 28.40
C GLY A 127 -23.35 -25.80 27.66
N ALA A 128 -22.75 -26.66 26.84
CA ALA A 128 -21.62 -26.31 25.98
C ALA A 128 -22.09 -25.60 24.69
N THR A 129 -21.18 -24.86 24.06
CA THR A 129 -21.45 -24.11 22.83
C THR A 129 -20.36 -24.39 21.79
N LEU A 130 -20.75 -24.67 20.54
CA LEU A 130 -19.86 -24.78 19.37
C LEU A 130 -20.08 -23.57 18.47
N THR A 131 -19.01 -22.84 18.12
CA THR A 131 -19.09 -21.68 17.24
C THR A 131 -18.17 -21.83 16.04
N PRO A 132 -18.59 -22.50 14.94
CA PRO A 132 -17.84 -22.48 13.69
C PRO A 132 -17.76 -21.07 13.13
N ARG A 133 -16.62 -20.77 12.49
CA ARG A 133 -16.34 -19.50 11.84
C ARG A 133 -15.69 -19.73 10.48
N ILE A 134 -16.08 -18.92 9.51
CA ILE A 134 -15.48 -18.86 8.18
C ILE A 134 -15.00 -17.43 7.95
N ASP A 135 -13.74 -17.29 7.54
CA ASP A 135 -13.10 -16.01 7.24
C ASP A 135 -12.64 -15.96 5.78
N TYR A 136 -12.76 -14.78 5.18
CA TYR A 136 -12.25 -14.46 3.86
C TYR A 136 -11.48 -13.14 3.92
N SER A 137 -10.30 -13.11 3.31
CA SER A 137 -9.50 -11.89 3.18
C SER A 137 -9.02 -11.72 1.74
N HIS A 138 -9.11 -10.49 1.27
CA HIS A 138 -8.62 -10.05 -0.03
C HIS A 138 -7.64 -8.91 0.16
N ILE A 139 -6.48 -9.05 -0.45
CA ILE A 139 -5.45 -8.02 -0.50
C ILE A 139 -5.38 -7.59 -1.96
N GLY A 140 -5.78 -6.34 -2.22
CA GLY A 140 -5.69 -5.75 -3.55
C GLY A 140 -4.23 -5.56 -4.00
N GLU A 141 -4.07 -5.17 -5.25
CA GLU A 141 -2.74 -4.95 -5.84
C GLU A 141 -1.95 -3.86 -5.10
N ALA A 142 -0.63 -4.03 -5.06
CA ALA A 142 0.30 -3.10 -4.43
C ALA A 142 1.60 -3.02 -5.23
N TRP A 143 2.32 -1.91 -5.07
CA TRP A 143 3.67 -1.77 -5.60
C TRP A 143 4.70 -2.08 -4.50
N THR A 144 5.79 -2.76 -4.83
CA THR A 144 6.90 -3.06 -3.91
C THR A 144 7.99 -1.98 -3.91
N SER A 145 7.97 -1.10 -4.92
CA SER A 145 8.95 -0.05 -5.12
C SER A 145 8.27 1.24 -5.58
N ILE A 146 8.90 2.37 -5.29
CA ILE A 146 8.47 3.69 -5.76
C ILE A 146 8.65 3.89 -7.28
N PHE A 147 9.44 3.01 -7.94
CA PHE A 147 9.72 3.08 -9.37
C PHE A 147 8.59 2.52 -10.22
N ASN A 148 7.72 1.70 -9.61
CA ASN A 148 6.55 1.11 -10.23
C ASN A 148 6.88 0.38 -11.55
N ASN A 149 8.00 -0.33 -11.60
CA ASN A 149 8.43 -1.01 -12.80
C ASN A 149 7.92 -2.46 -12.82
N GLU A 150 6.76 -2.64 -13.46
CA GLU A 150 6.11 -3.95 -13.60
C GLU A 150 7.03 -4.98 -14.27
N ALA A 151 7.88 -4.57 -15.22
CA ALA A 151 8.83 -5.46 -15.88
C ALA A 151 9.92 -6.02 -14.96
N LEU A 152 10.14 -5.40 -13.80
CA LEU A 152 11.07 -5.88 -12.76
C LEU A 152 10.36 -6.60 -11.61
N GLY A 153 9.07 -6.86 -11.74
CA GLY A 153 8.27 -7.53 -10.71
C GLY A 153 7.80 -6.60 -9.58
N ASP A 154 7.82 -5.28 -9.80
CA ASP A 154 7.44 -4.32 -8.76
C ASP A 154 5.93 -4.36 -8.43
N ARG A 155 5.10 -4.96 -9.30
CA ARG A 155 3.66 -5.06 -9.10
C ARG A 155 3.30 -6.38 -8.45
N LEU A 156 2.73 -6.31 -7.25
CA LEU A 156 2.10 -7.44 -6.59
C LEU A 156 0.65 -7.54 -7.02
N GLU A 157 0.31 -8.67 -7.63
CA GLU A 157 -1.05 -9.01 -7.99
C GLU A 157 -1.95 -9.22 -6.77
N ALA A 158 -3.25 -9.04 -6.98
CA ALA A 158 -4.23 -9.22 -5.93
C ALA A 158 -4.27 -10.68 -5.46
N ARG A 159 -4.37 -10.89 -4.14
CA ARG A 159 -4.33 -12.21 -3.52
C ARG A 159 -5.47 -12.40 -2.55
N LYS A 160 -5.96 -13.64 -2.50
CA LYS A 160 -7.05 -14.07 -1.62
C LYS A 160 -6.48 -15.04 -0.61
N HIS A 161 -6.82 -14.88 0.66
CA HIS A 161 -6.52 -15.86 1.69
C HIS A 161 -7.81 -16.59 2.06
N ARG A 162 -7.75 -17.92 1.98
CA ARG A 162 -8.81 -18.84 2.40
C ARG A 162 -8.20 -19.72 3.50
N PRO A 163 -8.79 -19.80 4.70
CA PRO A 163 -8.32 -20.75 5.71
C PRO A 163 -8.48 -22.18 5.16
N THR A 164 -7.42 -22.96 5.23
CA THR A 164 -7.39 -24.41 4.93
C THR A 164 -8.00 -25.21 6.05
#